data_AF-A0A2V8RMA8-F1
#
_entry.id   AF-A0A2V8RMA8-F1
#
_cell.length_a   1.000
_cell.length_b   1.000
_cell.length_c   1.000
_cell.angle_alpha   90.00
_cell.angle_beta   90.00
_cell.angle_gamma   90.00
#
_symmetry.space_group_name_H-M   'P 1'
#
loop_
_entity.id
_entity.type
_entity.pdbx_description
1 polymer ?
#
loop_
_entity_poly.entity_id
_entity_poly.type
_entity_poly.pdbx_seq_one_letter_code
_entity_poly.pdbx_strand_id
1 'polypeptide(L)'
;MLERPQQSLALSKFENLLQLWPDDGGHFNTLGLVYTESPTTKKHNLGIYRMQRYDKHSTGMHWQIGKGGGFHYFEAEERNEPLPVTVFMGGPPALMLSAVAPLPEGVPELMLASLLAGEKIGVTGNPISAHHRLIAECEFALVGNVPPHERRPEGPFGDHYGYYSLTHDYPVFQTDAIFHRRDAIYPATAVGKPKQEDFFLGDYLQELLSPLFPLVMPAVHELWSYGQTGFHSLAAAVVKERYAREAFSTGFRILGEGQLTLTKFLLLTDKPQDLSDFKTLFEHILERFDPKRDLHIFSQTAFDTLDYASGKINHGSKAILMGTGETVRELPHEFRGTLLQGITHAEVYCRGCLVVQGNGYEAEKDLANRIATSGVFDDWPLVVLHDDTKVAKSTDTFLWATWTRFAPASGLRMSSRFSFNNRSTPSTTRSLFAINERQAGCLPLQSNGYFFPKHYSGDSTGGVVVVMLPRLRILHRALSACCKSAAVKCRWMGPGIQRLSGSSHFRHPRRLARRRRREH
;
A
#
# COMPACT_ATOMS: atom_id res chain seq x y z
N MET A 1 -31.24 13.23 -12.53
CA MET A 1 -31.13 12.96 -13.99
C MET A 1 -30.03 13.87 -14.52
N LEU A 2 -28.96 13.31 -15.09
CA LEU A 2 -27.87 14.08 -15.72
C LEU A 2 -28.48 14.99 -16.82
N GLU A 3 -28.09 16.25 -16.87
CA GLU A 3 -28.64 17.16 -17.88
C GLU A 3 -28.12 16.83 -19.29
N ARG A 4 -28.90 17.20 -20.31
CA ARG A 4 -28.54 17.10 -21.73
C ARG A 4 -27.21 17.83 -22.00
N PRO A 5 -26.44 17.40 -23.00
CA PRO A 5 -25.08 17.90 -23.24
C PRO A 5 -25.05 19.42 -23.32
N GLN A 6 -24.26 20.07 -22.46
CA GLN A 6 -23.58 21.26 -22.94
C GLN A 6 -22.55 20.76 -23.96
N GLN A 7 -22.75 21.10 -25.23
CA GLN A 7 -21.73 20.88 -26.26
C GLN A 7 -20.39 21.39 -25.74
N SER A 8 -19.47 20.46 -25.47
CA SER A 8 -18.11 20.68 -24.98
C SER A 8 -17.97 21.47 -23.67
N LEU A 9 -18.20 20.82 -22.53
CA LEU A 9 -17.44 21.24 -21.35
C LEU A 9 -15.99 20.79 -21.57
N ALA A 10 -15.09 21.74 -21.82
CA ALA A 10 -13.66 21.47 -21.82
C ALA A 10 -13.18 21.20 -20.38
N LEU A 11 -12.19 20.33 -20.19
CA LEU A 11 -11.52 20.11 -18.89
C LEU A 11 -10.97 21.40 -18.27
N SER A 12 -10.74 22.43 -19.09
CA SER A 12 -10.35 23.77 -18.62
C SER A 12 -11.45 24.49 -17.84
N LYS A 13 -12.73 24.10 -18.00
CA LYS A 13 -13.85 24.65 -17.21
C LYS A 13 -13.93 24.05 -15.80
N PHE A 14 -13.21 22.96 -15.52
CA PHE A 14 -12.90 22.57 -14.14
C PHE A 14 -11.84 23.54 -13.59
N GLU A 15 -12.29 24.71 -13.16
CA GLU A 15 -11.45 25.67 -12.43
C GLU A 15 -11.00 25.11 -11.06
N ASN A 16 -11.64 24.03 -10.60
CA ASN A 16 -11.44 23.39 -9.29
C ASN A 16 -10.55 22.13 -9.32
N LEU A 17 -9.84 21.83 -10.41
CA LEU A 17 -8.81 20.79 -10.33
C LEU A 17 -7.75 21.24 -9.32
N LEU A 18 -7.38 20.38 -8.40
CA LEU A 18 -6.51 20.77 -7.28
C LEU A 18 -5.05 20.58 -7.67
N GLN A 19 -4.23 21.56 -7.33
CA GLN A 19 -2.81 21.35 -7.07
C GLN A 19 -2.70 21.16 -5.55
N LEU A 20 -2.43 19.93 -5.10
CA LEU A 20 -2.50 19.59 -3.68
C LEU A 20 -1.26 20.08 -2.94
N TRP A 21 -0.10 19.89 -3.57
CA TRP A 21 1.21 20.19 -2.98
C TRP A 21 2.01 21.17 -3.83
N PRO A 22 2.92 21.95 -3.21
CA PRO A 22 3.64 23.03 -3.90
C PRO A 22 4.44 22.59 -5.12
N ASP A 23 4.98 21.36 -5.11
CA ASP A 23 5.83 20.84 -6.18
C ASP A 23 5.09 19.83 -7.08
N ASP A 24 3.76 19.70 -6.98
CA ASP A 24 2.97 18.87 -7.91
C ASP A 24 3.15 19.36 -9.37
N GLY A 25 3.29 18.43 -10.31
CA GLY A 25 3.55 18.71 -11.73
C GLY A 25 2.37 19.34 -12.49
N GLY A 26 1.22 19.52 -11.84
CA GLY A 26 0.04 20.11 -12.43
C GLY A 26 -1.19 20.00 -11.53
N HIS A 27 -2.37 20.07 -12.14
CA HIS A 27 -3.63 19.91 -11.45
C HIS A 27 -4.16 18.50 -11.66
N PHE A 28 -4.68 17.90 -10.60
CA PHE A 28 -5.10 16.50 -10.58
C PHE A 28 -6.59 16.36 -10.27
N ASN A 29 -7.23 15.41 -10.94
CA ASN A 29 -8.41 14.74 -10.41
C ASN A 29 -7.93 13.60 -9.49
N THR A 30 -8.38 13.63 -8.24
CA THR A 30 -7.92 12.73 -7.18
C THR A 30 -8.97 11.68 -6.79
N LEU A 31 -10.22 11.83 -7.23
CA LEU A 31 -11.36 10.95 -6.91
C LEU A 31 -12.11 10.53 -8.18
N GLY A 32 -11.36 10.22 -9.24
CA GLY A 32 -11.92 9.66 -10.46
C GLY A 32 -12.19 8.16 -10.29
N LEU A 33 -13.47 7.78 -10.26
CA LEU A 33 -13.89 6.38 -10.28
C LEU A 33 -13.88 5.89 -11.73
N VAL A 34 -12.77 5.29 -12.15
CA VAL A 34 -12.52 4.87 -13.53
C VAL A 34 -13.11 3.49 -13.79
N TYR A 35 -14.08 3.47 -14.68
CA TYR A 35 -14.75 2.27 -15.16
C TYR A 35 -14.19 1.85 -16.52
N THR A 36 -13.84 0.57 -16.63
CA THR A 36 -13.33 -0.07 -17.85
C THR A 36 -13.90 -1.48 -18.00
N GLU A 37 -13.93 -1.99 -19.23
CA GLU A 37 -14.28 -3.38 -19.53
C GLU A 37 -13.15 -4.03 -20.33
N SER A 38 -12.81 -5.29 -20.00
CA SER A 38 -11.84 -6.09 -20.75
C SER A 38 -12.26 -6.18 -22.22
N PRO A 39 -11.40 -5.79 -23.18
CA PRO A 39 -11.67 -5.93 -24.61
C PRO A 39 -12.06 -7.35 -24.98
N THR A 40 -11.46 -8.35 -24.32
CA THR A 40 -11.66 -9.78 -24.57
C THR A 40 -12.90 -10.35 -23.88
N THR A 41 -13.01 -10.17 -22.56
CA THR A 41 -13.99 -10.90 -21.73
C THR A 41 -15.24 -10.08 -21.40
N LYS A 42 -15.20 -8.76 -21.63
CA LYS A 42 -16.24 -7.80 -21.20
C LYS A 42 -16.48 -7.76 -19.69
N LYS A 43 -15.60 -8.36 -18.88
CA LYS A 43 -15.60 -8.17 -17.44
C LYS A 43 -15.26 -6.71 -17.12
N HIS A 44 -15.97 -6.15 -16.14
CA HIS A 44 -15.78 -4.76 -15.75
C HIS A 44 -14.86 -4.62 -14.54
N ASN A 45 -14.23 -3.45 -14.44
CA ASN A 45 -13.44 -3.01 -13.29
C ASN A 45 -13.84 -1.57 -12.96
N LEU A 46 -14.02 -1.27 -11.67
CA LEU A 46 -14.10 0.09 -11.15
C LEU A 46 -12.92 0.34 -10.20
N GLY A 47 -12.06 1.30 -10.52
CA GLY A 47 -10.92 1.66 -9.67
C GLY A 47 -10.81 3.16 -9.46
N ILE A 48 -10.08 3.59 -8.42
CA ILE A 48 -9.73 5.00 -8.24
C ILE A 48 -8.34 5.25 -8.79
N TYR A 49 -8.22 6.12 -9.79
CA TYR A 49 -6.94 6.52 -10.39
C TYR A 49 -6.84 8.04 -10.44
N ARG A 50 -5.67 8.57 -10.08
CA ARG A 50 -5.40 10.00 -10.26
C ARG A 50 -5.21 10.34 -11.72
N MET A 51 -5.63 11.54 -12.11
CA MET A 51 -5.57 11.99 -13.50
C MET A 51 -5.04 13.42 -13.57
N GLN A 52 -3.80 13.59 -14.06
CA GLN A 52 -3.23 14.92 -14.30
C GLN A 52 -3.86 15.55 -15.52
N ARG A 53 -4.36 16.78 -15.42
CA ARG A 53 -4.81 17.53 -16.61
C ARG A 53 -3.61 17.98 -17.43
N TYR A 54 -3.59 17.62 -18.72
CA TYR A 54 -2.62 18.13 -19.69
C TYR A 54 -3.18 19.35 -20.43
N ASP A 55 -4.40 19.23 -20.94
CA ASP A 55 -5.04 20.28 -21.74
C ASP A 55 -6.57 20.30 -21.57
N LYS A 56 -7.29 20.84 -22.56
CA LYS A 56 -8.75 20.96 -22.55
C LYS A 56 -9.49 19.64 -22.74
N HIS A 57 -8.84 18.62 -23.28
CA HIS A 57 -9.44 17.36 -23.71
C HIS A 57 -8.67 16.13 -23.25
N SER A 58 -7.47 16.28 -22.67
CA SER A 58 -6.67 15.15 -22.24
C SER A 58 -6.17 15.22 -20.80
N THR A 59 -6.08 14.03 -20.18
CA THR A 59 -5.44 13.82 -18.89
C THR A 59 -4.47 12.64 -18.94
N GLY A 60 -3.56 12.54 -17.97
CA GLY A 60 -2.89 11.29 -17.65
C GLY A 60 -3.88 10.29 -17.06
N MET A 61 -3.66 9.00 -17.30
CA MET A 61 -4.40 7.89 -16.71
C MET A 61 -3.46 7.03 -15.87
N HIS A 62 -3.35 7.35 -14.58
CA HIS A 62 -2.44 6.67 -13.67
C HIS A 62 -3.10 5.42 -13.07
N TRP A 63 -3.37 4.41 -13.90
CA TRP A 63 -3.59 3.06 -13.38
C TRP A 63 -2.26 2.35 -13.15
N GLN A 64 -2.16 1.59 -12.07
CA GLN A 64 -1.01 0.72 -11.86
C GLN A 64 -1.13 -0.53 -12.75
N ILE A 65 -0.01 -1.04 -13.25
CA ILE A 65 0.05 -2.15 -14.21
C ILE A 65 -0.54 -3.47 -13.68
N GLY A 66 -0.57 -3.65 -12.36
CA GLY A 66 -1.11 -4.85 -11.70
C GLY A 66 -2.54 -4.71 -11.19
N LYS A 67 -3.33 -3.77 -11.75
CA LYS A 67 -4.73 -3.51 -11.36
C LYS A 67 -5.63 -3.70 -12.58
N GLY A 68 -6.94 -3.89 -12.36
CA GLY A 68 -7.88 -4.22 -13.43
C GLY A 68 -7.84 -3.27 -14.62
N GLY A 69 -7.84 -1.94 -14.41
CA GLY A 69 -7.69 -0.97 -15.50
C GLY A 69 -6.39 -1.13 -16.30
N GLY A 70 -5.27 -1.46 -15.62
CA GLY A 70 -3.99 -1.74 -16.27
C GLY A 70 -4.01 -3.02 -17.12
N PHE A 71 -4.66 -4.09 -16.64
CA PHE A 71 -4.85 -5.33 -17.42
C PHE A 71 -5.75 -5.11 -18.63
N HIS A 72 -6.85 -4.39 -18.49
CA HIS A 72 -7.74 -4.07 -19.61
C HIS A 72 -7.04 -3.23 -20.68
N TYR A 73 -6.18 -2.29 -20.27
CA TYR A 73 -5.39 -1.50 -21.20
C TYR A 73 -4.29 -2.33 -21.88
N PHE A 74 -3.64 -3.23 -21.16
CA PHE A 74 -2.68 -4.16 -21.75
C PHE A 74 -3.32 -5.01 -22.86
N GLU A 75 -4.52 -5.57 -22.62
CA GLU A 75 -5.28 -6.28 -23.66
C GLU A 75 -5.60 -5.39 -24.87
N ALA A 76 -5.94 -4.12 -24.64
CA ALA A 76 -6.25 -3.16 -25.69
C ALA A 76 -4.99 -2.80 -26.52
N GLU A 77 -3.84 -2.66 -25.86
CA GLU A 77 -2.53 -2.47 -26.52
C GLU A 77 -2.13 -3.67 -27.37
N GLU A 78 -2.30 -4.90 -26.89
CA GLU A 78 -2.01 -6.11 -27.68
C GLU A 78 -2.88 -6.20 -28.95
N ARG A 79 -4.09 -5.64 -28.89
CA ARG A 79 -5.03 -5.57 -30.01
C ARG A 79 -4.83 -4.33 -30.88
N ASN A 80 -4.00 -3.38 -30.46
CA ASN A 80 -3.86 -2.07 -31.08
C ASN A 80 -5.22 -1.35 -31.26
N GLU A 81 -6.08 -1.45 -30.24
CA GLU A 81 -7.40 -0.83 -30.19
C GLU A 81 -7.48 0.18 -29.04
N PRO A 82 -8.22 1.29 -29.18
CA PRO A 82 -8.45 2.20 -28.05
C PRO A 82 -9.31 1.51 -26.98
N LEU A 83 -8.97 1.70 -25.70
CA LEU A 83 -9.79 1.23 -24.58
C LEU A 83 -10.87 2.27 -24.26
N PRO A 84 -12.17 1.95 -24.36
CA PRO A 84 -13.21 2.83 -23.86
C PRO A 84 -13.10 3.01 -22.35
N VAL A 85 -13.22 4.25 -21.88
CA VAL A 85 -13.13 4.59 -20.46
C VAL A 85 -14.25 5.56 -20.08
N THR A 86 -14.88 5.31 -18.93
CA THR A 86 -15.78 6.27 -18.30
C THR A 86 -15.30 6.56 -16.90
N VAL A 87 -15.08 7.84 -16.58
CA VAL A 87 -14.67 8.28 -15.24
C VAL A 87 -15.86 8.94 -14.55
N PHE A 88 -16.32 8.34 -13.46
CA PHE A 88 -17.35 8.92 -12.61
C PHE A 88 -16.74 9.73 -11.49
N MET A 89 -17.33 10.88 -11.17
CA MET A 89 -17.00 11.65 -9.98
C MET A 89 -18.27 11.85 -9.17
N GLY A 90 -18.19 11.53 -7.88
CA GLY A 90 -19.31 11.66 -6.95
C GLY A 90 -20.38 10.59 -7.17
N GLY A 91 -21.58 10.83 -6.66
CA GLY A 91 -22.68 9.86 -6.65
C GLY A 91 -22.73 9.04 -5.37
N PRO A 92 -23.32 7.83 -5.41
CA PRO A 92 -23.51 6.99 -4.23
C PRO A 92 -22.19 6.71 -3.51
N PRO A 93 -22.07 6.97 -2.18
CA PRO A 93 -20.83 6.73 -1.43
C PRO A 93 -20.33 5.29 -1.53
N ALA A 94 -21.24 4.33 -1.70
CA ALA A 94 -20.93 2.92 -1.91
C ALA A 94 -20.04 2.66 -3.14
N LEU A 95 -20.10 3.51 -4.17
CA LEU A 95 -19.22 3.39 -5.35
C LEU A 95 -17.76 3.64 -4.98
N MET A 96 -17.50 4.69 -4.20
CA MET A 96 -16.14 5.02 -3.79
C MET A 96 -15.56 3.91 -2.90
N LEU A 97 -16.32 3.49 -1.88
CA LEU A 97 -15.94 2.37 -1.01
C LEU A 97 -15.65 1.10 -1.80
N SER A 98 -16.49 0.80 -2.79
CA SER A 98 -16.29 -0.41 -3.59
C SER A 98 -15.12 -0.31 -4.56
N ALA A 99 -14.82 0.87 -5.10
CA ALA A 99 -13.73 1.07 -6.07
C ALA A 99 -12.32 0.93 -5.44
N VAL A 100 -12.23 1.06 -4.12
CA VAL A 100 -10.97 0.86 -3.37
C VAL A 100 -10.94 -0.45 -2.58
N ALA A 101 -12.04 -1.21 -2.57
CA ALA A 101 -12.12 -2.45 -1.82
C ALA A 101 -11.16 -3.50 -2.40
N PRO A 102 -10.34 -4.18 -1.56
CA PRO A 102 -9.46 -5.26 -2.00
C PRO A 102 -10.25 -6.55 -2.26
N LEU A 103 -11.09 -6.53 -3.30
CA LEU A 103 -11.93 -7.66 -3.67
C LEU A 103 -11.11 -8.80 -4.30
N PRO A 104 -11.53 -10.07 -4.10
CA PRO A 104 -10.99 -11.19 -4.86
C PRO A 104 -11.19 -11.00 -6.36
N GLU A 105 -10.26 -11.55 -7.14
CA GLU A 105 -10.34 -11.46 -8.60
C GLU A 105 -11.66 -12.04 -9.13
N GLY A 106 -12.31 -11.30 -10.01
CA GLY A 106 -13.58 -11.70 -10.63
C GLY A 106 -14.83 -11.34 -9.82
N VAL A 107 -14.72 -10.80 -8.61
CA VAL A 107 -15.85 -10.20 -7.88
C VAL A 107 -16.00 -8.74 -8.35
N PRO A 108 -17.09 -8.37 -9.04
CA PRO A 108 -17.18 -7.03 -9.63
C PRO A 108 -17.53 -5.96 -8.59
N GLU A 109 -16.87 -4.81 -8.66
CA GLU A 109 -17.05 -3.71 -7.70
C GLU A 109 -18.48 -3.16 -7.74
N LEU A 110 -19.12 -3.05 -8.91
CA LEU A 110 -20.51 -2.57 -8.97
C LEU A 110 -21.50 -3.49 -8.23
N MET A 111 -21.17 -4.77 -8.08
CA MET A 111 -21.96 -5.69 -7.25
C MET A 111 -21.78 -5.37 -5.77
N LEU A 112 -20.54 -5.16 -5.31
CA LEU A 112 -20.28 -4.75 -3.93
C LEU A 112 -20.92 -3.39 -3.63
N ALA A 113 -20.80 -2.42 -4.54
CA ALA A 113 -21.45 -1.11 -4.40
C ALA A 113 -22.98 -1.25 -4.22
N SER A 114 -23.62 -2.12 -5.00
CA SER A 114 -25.06 -2.38 -4.86
C SER A 114 -25.40 -3.08 -3.54
N LEU A 115 -24.57 -4.04 -3.11
CA LEU A 115 -24.74 -4.73 -1.83
C LEU A 115 -24.64 -3.75 -0.64
N LEU A 116 -23.64 -2.87 -0.66
CA LEU A 116 -23.43 -1.85 0.37
C LEU A 116 -24.56 -0.80 0.37
N ALA A 117 -25.07 -0.44 -0.80
CA ALA A 117 -26.21 0.48 -0.93
C ALA A 117 -27.55 -0.15 -0.49
N GLY A 118 -27.63 -1.49 -0.44
CA GLY A 118 -28.88 -2.22 -0.19
C GLY A 118 -29.84 -2.25 -1.39
N GLU A 119 -29.44 -1.66 -2.51
CA GLU A 119 -30.21 -1.60 -3.75
C GLU A 119 -29.28 -1.57 -4.97
N LYS A 120 -29.84 -1.84 -6.16
CA LYS A 120 -29.08 -1.81 -7.39
C LYS A 120 -28.65 -0.38 -7.72
N ILE A 121 -27.35 -0.16 -7.94
CA ILE A 121 -26.85 1.15 -8.38
C ILE A 121 -27.55 1.59 -9.67
N GLY A 122 -28.16 2.78 -9.65
CA GLY A 122 -28.89 3.34 -10.77
C GLY A 122 -27.98 3.69 -11.95
N VAL A 123 -28.38 3.25 -13.16
CA VAL A 123 -27.64 3.50 -14.41
C VAL A 123 -28.55 4.08 -15.50
N THR A 124 -28.05 5.04 -16.26
CA THR A 124 -28.73 5.67 -17.39
C THR A 124 -28.02 5.36 -18.71
N GLY A 125 -28.71 5.58 -19.83
CA GLY A 125 -28.12 5.47 -21.16
C GLY A 125 -27.06 6.55 -21.38
N ASN A 126 -26.03 6.23 -22.16
CA ASN A 126 -25.02 7.18 -22.59
C ASN A 126 -25.44 7.83 -23.92
N PRO A 127 -25.50 9.17 -24.02
CA PRO A 127 -25.80 9.85 -25.28
C PRO A 127 -24.74 9.65 -26.37
N ILE A 128 -23.50 9.28 -26.01
CA ILE A 128 -22.47 8.89 -26.96
C ILE A 128 -22.59 7.38 -27.23
N SER A 129 -22.86 7.02 -28.48
CA SER A 129 -22.91 5.64 -28.93
C SER A 129 -21.57 4.93 -28.73
N ALA A 130 -21.60 3.62 -28.45
CA ALA A 130 -20.42 2.76 -28.25
C ALA A 130 -19.59 3.01 -26.97
N HIS A 131 -20.11 3.77 -25.99
CA HIS A 131 -19.52 3.90 -24.66
C HIS A 131 -20.38 3.27 -23.56
N HIS A 132 -19.78 3.08 -22.39
CA HIS A 132 -20.42 2.49 -21.22
C HIS A 132 -21.64 3.30 -20.76
N ARG A 133 -22.59 2.62 -20.11
CA ARG A 133 -23.70 3.27 -19.39
C ARG A 133 -23.16 4.19 -18.29
N LEU A 134 -23.93 5.22 -17.95
CA LEU A 134 -23.54 6.19 -16.94
C LEU A 134 -24.19 5.89 -15.59
N ILE A 135 -23.48 6.08 -14.49
CA ILE A 135 -24.08 6.10 -13.16
C ILE A 135 -25.05 7.28 -13.07
N ALA A 136 -26.31 7.02 -12.76
CA ALA A 136 -27.39 8.02 -12.86
C ALA A 136 -27.26 9.19 -11.86
N GLU A 137 -26.61 8.93 -10.73
CA GLU A 137 -26.47 9.84 -9.60
C GLU A 137 -25.08 10.46 -9.46
N CYS A 138 -24.13 10.13 -10.35
CA CYS A 138 -22.82 10.79 -10.33
C CYS A 138 -22.95 12.30 -10.54
N GLU A 139 -22.02 13.07 -9.97
CA GLU A 139 -21.96 14.52 -10.15
C GLU A 139 -21.42 14.87 -11.52
N PHE A 140 -20.40 14.12 -11.96
CA PHE A 140 -19.82 14.20 -13.30
C PHE A 140 -19.52 12.82 -13.88
N ALA A 141 -19.61 12.69 -15.20
CA ALA A 141 -19.10 11.56 -15.96
C ALA A 141 -18.25 12.07 -17.14
N LEU A 142 -16.97 11.73 -17.16
CA LEU A 142 -16.08 11.97 -18.29
C LEU A 142 -16.10 10.70 -19.15
N VAL A 143 -16.45 10.84 -20.41
CA VAL A 143 -16.56 9.74 -21.37
C VAL A 143 -15.48 9.93 -22.42
N GLY A 144 -14.73 8.87 -22.70
CA GLY A 144 -13.63 8.95 -23.64
C GLY A 144 -12.98 7.61 -23.91
N ASN A 145 -11.73 7.67 -24.38
CA ASN A 145 -10.92 6.51 -24.69
C ASN A 145 -9.47 6.72 -24.25
N VAL A 146 -8.75 5.62 -24.05
CA VAL A 146 -7.29 5.62 -23.91
C VAL A 146 -6.73 4.90 -25.13
N PRO A 147 -6.11 5.62 -26.08
CA PRO A 147 -5.51 5.00 -27.27
C PRO A 147 -4.31 4.12 -26.88
N PRO A 148 -4.06 3.04 -27.63
CA PRO A 148 -2.92 2.17 -27.37
C PRO A 148 -1.62 2.93 -27.63
N HIS A 149 -0.60 2.63 -26.85
CA HIS A 149 0.78 3.12 -27.03
C HIS A 149 1.00 4.63 -26.89
N GLU A 150 -0.04 5.46 -26.73
CA GLU A 150 0.13 6.90 -26.44
C GLU A 150 0.38 7.10 -24.95
N ARG A 151 1.53 7.68 -24.60
CA ARG A 151 1.88 8.02 -23.23
C ARG A 151 2.43 9.44 -23.15
N ARG A 152 2.24 10.10 -22.02
CA ARG A 152 2.81 11.43 -21.71
C ARG A 152 3.33 11.47 -20.26
N PRO A 153 4.29 12.34 -19.96
CA PRO A 153 4.79 12.51 -18.60
C PRO A 153 3.70 12.99 -17.64
N GLU A 154 3.49 12.24 -16.54
CA GLU A 154 2.67 12.63 -15.40
C GLU A 154 3.53 12.78 -14.13
N GLY A 155 3.14 13.67 -13.24
CA GLY A 155 3.82 13.99 -12.00
C GLY A 155 4.92 15.06 -12.15
N PRO A 156 5.67 15.35 -11.08
CA PRO A 156 5.65 14.68 -9.78
C PRO A 156 4.34 14.92 -9.02
N PHE A 157 4.03 14.09 -8.03
CA PHE A 157 2.79 14.19 -7.25
C PHE A 157 3.00 13.71 -5.81
N GLY A 158 2.57 14.49 -4.81
CA GLY A 158 2.68 14.08 -3.41
C GLY A 158 1.74 12.92 -3.07
N ASP A 159 2.30 11.73 -2.82
CA ASP A 159 1.54 10.49 -2.70
C ASP A 159 1.32 10.04 -1.25
N HIS A 160 0.50 9.00 -1.06
CA HIS A 160 0.12 8.39 0.22
C HIS A 160 1.30 7.84 1.04
N TYR A 161 2.48 7.65 0.43
CA TYR A 161 3.72 7.38 1.17
C TYR A 161 4.28 8.62 1.89
N GLY A 162 3.77 9.82 1.61
CA GLY A 162 4.27 11.08 2.14
C GLY A 162 5.52 11.63 1.45
N TYR A 163 5.79 11.16 0.23
CA TYR A 163 6.84 11.66 -0.66
C TYR A 163 6.26 11.93 -2.04
N TYR A 164 6.98 12.73 -2.85
CA TYR A 164 6.60 12.92 -4.24
C TYR A 164 6.90 11.67 -5.07
N SER A 165 5.90 11.12 -5.76
CA SER A 165 6.16 10.23 -6.88
C SER A 165 6.94 10.97 -7.96
N LEU A 166 7.85 10.26 -8.62
CA LEU A 166 8.65 10.82 -9.70
C LEU A 166 7.81 10.91 -10.99
N THR A 167 8.28 11.74 -11.93
CA THR A 167 7.64 11.85 -13.24
C THR A 167 7.87 10.59 -14.08
N HIS A 168 6.78 10.00 -14.59
CA HIS A 168 6.83 8.85 -15.51
C HIS A 168 5.81 9.00 -16.63
N ASP A 169 6.00 8.24 -17.69
CA ASP A 169 5.06 8.20 -18.81
C ASP A 169 3.87 7.30 -18.49
N TYR A 170 2.68 7.88 -18.48
CA TYR A 170 1.41 7.17 -18.30
C TYR A 170 0.52 7.29 -19.54
N PRO A 171 -0.40 6.34 -19.75
CA PRO A 171 -1.37 6.43 -20.84
C PRO A 171 -2.17 7.73 -20.80
N VAL A 172 -2.57 8.20 -21.99
CA VAL A 172 -3.35 9.43 -22.14
C VAL A 172 -4.82 9.10 -22.22
N PHE A 173 -5.64 9.65 -21.33
CA PHE A 173 -7.10 9.62 -21.49
C PHE A 173 -7.55 10.80 -22.33
N GLN A 174 -8.16 10.51 -23.48
CA GLN A 174 -8.77 11.48 -24.38
C GLN A 174 -10.26 11.56 -24.07
N THR A 175 -10.73 12.74 -23.65
CA THR A 175 -12.12 12.98 -23.26
C THR A 175 -12.94 13.43 -24.47
N ASP A 176 -13.96 12.65 -24.80
CA ASP A 176 -14.90 12.94 -25.88
C ASP A 176 -16.04 13.86 -25.40
N ALA A 177 -16.57 13.59 -24.20
CA ALA A 177 -17.57 14.45 -23.56
C ALA A 177 -17.55 14.38 -22.04
N ILE A 178 -18.20 15.38 -21.45
CA ILE A 178 -18.38 15.52 -20.01
C ILE A 178 -19.86 15.74 -19.76
N PHE A 179 -20.45 14.85 -18.96
CA PHE A 179 -21.82 14.97 -18.46
C PHE A 179 -21.78 15.39 -17.00
N HIS A 180 -22.75 16.17 -16.57
CA HIS A 180 -22.85 16.58 -15.18
C HIS A 180 -24.29 16.85 -14.75
N ARG A 181 -24.51 16.87 -13.44
CA ARG A 181 -25.77 17.35 -12.85
C ARG A 181 -25.84 18.87 -12.88
N ARG A 182 -27.06 19.42 -12.82
CA ARG A 182 -27.21 20.83 -12.45
C ARG A 182 -26.62 21.06 -11.06
N ASP A 183 -25.88 22.14 -10.90
CA ASP A 183 -25.21 22.52 -9.64
C ASP A 183 -24.29 21.41 -9.09
N ALA A 184 -23.59 20.73 -10.00
CA ALA A 184 -22.76 19.58 -9.66
C ALA A 184 -21.64 19.93 -8.66
N ILE A 185 -21.45 19.02 -7.69
CA ILE A 185 -20.43 19.12 -6.66
C ILE A 185 -19.17 18.40 -7.13
N TYR A 186 -18.03 19.08 -7.14
CA TYR A 186 -16.76 18.48 -7.50
C TYR A 186 -16.13 17.77 -6.29
N PRO A 187 -16.10 16.42 -6.24
CA PRO A 187 -15.45 15.71 -5.16
C PRO A 187 -13.94 15.75 -5.34
N ALA A 188 -13.22 15.97 -4.26
CA ALA A 188 -11.76 15.91 -4.25
C ALA A 188 -11.28 15.39 -2.90
N THR A 189 -10.08 14.83 -2.90
CA THR A 189 -9.38 14.38 -1.69
C THR A 189 -7.93 14.84 -1.76
N ALA A 190 -7.30 14.97 -0.60
CA ALA A 190 -5.88 15.18 -0.49
C ALA A 190 -5.23 13.85 -0.06
N VAL A 191 -4.15 13.48 -0.74
CA VAL A 191 -3.29 12.35 -0.37
C VAL A 191 -1.90 12.88 -0.07
N GLY A 192 -1.15 12.19 0.78
CA GLY A 192 0.13 12.68 1.26
C GLY A 192 0.63 11.86 2.43
N LYS A 193 1.42 12.47 3.31
CA LYS A 193 1.89 11.78 4.51
C LYS A 193 0.68 11.36 5.36
N PRO A 194 0.55 10.07 5.74
CA PRO A 194 -0.55 9.61 6.57
C PRO A 194 -0.62 10.40 7.88
N LYS A 195 -1.81 10.69 8.40
CA LYS A 195 -3.13 10.17 7.98
C LYS A 195 -3.87 11.16 7.09
N GLN A 196 -4.37 10.70 5.94
CA GLN A 196 -5.32 11.43 5.08
C GLN A 196 -6.60 10.60 4.90
N GLU A 197 -7.52 11.00 4.03
CA GLU A 197 -8.83 10.32 3.85
C GLU A 197 -8.66 8.83 3.47
N ASP A 198 -7.67 8.52 2.63
CA ASP A 198 -7.28 7.18 2.22
C ASP A 198 -6.93 6.26 3.40
N PHE A 199 -6.26 6.79 4.43
CA PHE A 199 -5.96 6.07 5.66
C PHE A 199 -7.24 5.58 6.35
N PHE A 200 -8.22 6.47 6.53
CA PHE A 200 -9.46 6.11 7.23
C PHE A 200 -10.33 5.17 6.40
N LEU A 201 -10.35 5.35 5.08
CA LEU A 201 -11.09 4.50 4.16
C LEU A 201 -10.52 3.08 4.14
N GLY A 202 -9.20 2.95 4.06
CA GLY A 202 -8.52 1.65 4.07
C GLY A 202 -8.68 0.91 5.39
N ASP A 203 -8.54 1.60 6.53
CA ASP A 203 -8.76 1.01 7.86
C ASP A 203 -10.19 0.47 8.01
N TYR A 204 -11.18 1.25 7.59
CA TYR A 204 -12.57 0.80 7.64
C TYR A 204 -12.83 -0.40 6.72
N LEU A 205 -12.27 -0.40 5.50
CA LEU A 205 -12.47 -1.49 4.54
C LEU A 205 -11.81 -2.80 4.99
N GLN A 206 -10.60 -2.75 5.57
CA GLN A 206 -9.99 -3.98 6.08
C GLN A 206 -10.78 -4.57 7.24
N GLU A 207 -11.33 -3.74 8.14
CA GLU A 207 -12.21 -4.22 9.22
C GLU A 207 -13.49 -4.84 8.65
N LEU A 208 -14.15 -4.14 7.72
CA LEU A 208 -15.38 -4.58 7.08
C LEU A 208 -15.21 -5.91 6.33
N LEU A 209 -14.07 -6.09 5.66
CA LEU A 209 -13.79 -7.27 4.82
C LEU A 209 -13.02 -8.37 5.56
N SER A 210 -12.56 -8.13 6.78
CA SER A 210 -11.82 -9.11 7.58
C SER A 210 -12.49 -10.50 7.68
N PRO A 211 -13.84 -10.63 7.75
CA PRO A 211 -14.48 -11.95 7.81
C PRO A 211 -14.34 -12.76 6.50
N LEU A 212 -13.97 -12.12 5.39
CA LEU A 212 -13.78 -12.78 4.10
C LEU A 212 -12.37 -13.41 3.97
N PHE A 213 -11.38 -12.96 4.75
CA PHE A 213 -10.01 -13.48 4.62
C PHE A 213 -9.91 -15.00 4.81
N PRO A 214 -10.57 -15.62 5.81
CA PRO A 214 -10.53 -17.07 5.96
C PRO A 214 -11.24 -17.84 4.84
N LEU A 215 -12.16 -17.20 4.12
CA LEU A 215 -12.83 -17.81 2.95
C LEU A 215 -11.90 -17.87 1.74
N VAL A 216 -11.09 -16.82 1.55
CA VAL A 216 -10.15 -16.68 0.41
C VAL A 216 -8.79 -17.34 0.70
N MET A 217 -8.36 -17.29 1.96
CA MET A 217 -7.08 -17.80 2.46
C MET A 217 -7.31 -18.61 3.76
N PRO A 218 -7.73 -19.89 3.69
CA PRO A 218 -8.14 -20.66 4.86
C PRO A 218 -7.09 -20.91 5.95
N ALA A 219 -5.81 -20.68 5.64
CA ALA A 219 -4.70 -20.76 6.60
C ALA A 219 -4.47 -19.44 7.35
N VAL A 220 -5.13 -18.36 6.96
CA VAL A 220 -5.05 -17.04 7.60
C VAL A 220 -6.22 -16.90 8.57
N HIS A 221 -5.91 -16.68 9.85
CA HIS A 221 -6.91 -16.40 10.87
C HIS A 221 -7.27 -14.91 10.88
N GLU A 222 -6.24 -14.07 10.92
CA GLU A 222 -6.36 -12.62 10.93
C GLU A 222 -5.25 -12.02 10.07
N LEU A 223 -5.54 -10.86 9.47
CA LEU A 223 -4.62 -10.12 8.62
C LEU A 223 -4.86 -8.63 8.85
N TRP A 224 -3.77 -7.88 8.97
CA TRP A 224 -3.82 -6.44 9.15
C TRP A 224 -2.77 -5.77 8.28
N SER A 225 -3.18 -4.76 7.52
CA SER A 225 -2.28 -3.92 6.73
C SER A 225 -2.15 -2.56 7.40
N TYR A 226 -0.92 -2.05 7.54
CA TYR A 226 -0.68 -0.85 8.33
C TYR A 226 -0.83 0.41 7.49
N GLY A 227 -1.94 1.14 7.67
CA GLY A 227 -2.24 2.38 6.96
C GLY A 227 -1.16 3.46 7.14
N GLN A 228 -0.44 3.48 8.27
CA GLN A 228 0.68 4.40 8.51
C GLN A 228 1.83 4.21 7.52
N THR A 229 1.86 3.05 6.86
CA THR A 229 2.85 2.67 5.85
C THR A 229 2.27 2.71 4.43
N GLY A 230 1.08 3.29 4.25
CA GLY A 230 0.37 3.28 2.96
C GLY A 230 -0.27 1.93 2.63
N PHE A 231 -0.56 1.09 3.63
CA PHE A 231 -1.11 -0.27 3.54
C PHE A 231 -0.21 -1.31 2.84
N HIS A 232 0.52 -0.94 1.79
CA HIS A 232 1.29 -1.87 0.96
C HIS A 232 2.72 -2.13 1.45
N SER A 233 3.29 -1.30 2.32
CA SER A 233 4.66 -1.52 2.80
C SER A 233 4.76 -2.58 3.91
N LEU A 234 3.75 -2.69 4.77
CA LEU A 234 3.78 -3.59 5.91
C LEU A 234 2.42 -4.23 6.14
N ALA A 235 2.42 -5.55 6.32
CA ALA A 235 1.28 -6.30 6.80
C ALA A 235 1.71 -7.31 7.86
N ALA A 236 0.77 -7.69 8.71
CA ALA A 236 0.91 -8.77 9.68
C ALA A 236 -0.23 -9.76 9.56
N ALA A 237 0.02 -11.03 9.84
CA ALA A 237 -1.00 -12.06 9.86
C ALA A 237 -0.82 -13.06 11.00
N VAL A 238 -1.94 -13.47 11.59
CA VAL A 238 -2.04 -14.69 12.39
C VAL A 238 -2.39 -15.83 11.46
N VAL A 239 -1.55 -16.86 11.41
CA VAL A 239 -1.68 -17.98 10.47
C VAL A 239 -1.68 -19.33 11.18
N LYS A 240 -2.10 -20.37 10.47
CA LYS A 240 -2.04 -21.75 10.97
C LYS A 240 -0.61 -22.29 10.92
N GLU A 241 -0.24 -22.99 11.99
CA GLU A 241 1.02 -23.74 12.11
C GLU A 241 0.72 -25.17 12.61
N ARG A 242 0.08 -25.98 11.77
CA ARG A 242 -0.37 -27.35 12.10
C ARG A 242 0.77 -28.37 12.01
N TYR A 243 1.75 -28.07 11.18
CA TYR A 243 2.98 -28.83 11.01
C TYR A 243 4.10 -27.84 10.75
N ALA A 244 5.34 -28.25 11.08
CA ALA A 244 6.49 -27.36 11.01
C ALA A 244 6.62 -26.68 9.64
N ARG A 245 6.71 -25.34 9.67
CA ARG A 245 6.89 -24.41 8.55
C ARG A 245 5.64 -24.18 7.69
N GLU A 246 4.45 -24.47 8.19
CA GLU A 246 3.22 -24.14 7.47
C GLU A 246 3.05 -22.62 7.29
N ALA A 247 3.41 -21.80 8.29
CA ALA A 247 3.29 -20.34 8.20
C ALA A 247 4.05 -19.78 7.00
N PHE A 248 5.22 -20.34 6.67
CA PHE A 248 6.02 -19.89 5.54
C PHE A 248 5.30 -20.10 4.20
N SER A 249 4.70 -21.27 4.00
CA SER A 249 3.86 -21.55 2.83
C SER A 249 2.66 -20.61 2.76
N THR A 250 2.03 -20.31 3.90
CA THR A 250 0.94 -19.32 3.98
C THR A 250 1.41 -17.92 3.63
N GLY A 251 2.65 -17.56 3.97
CA GLY A 251 3.27 -16.31 3.55
C GLY A 251 3.27 -16.11 2.03
N PHE A 252 3.58 -17.15 1.24
CA PHE A 252 3.49 -17.08 -0.22
C PHE A 252 2.05 -16.90 -0.71
N ARG A 253 1.08 -17.55 -0.06
CA ARG A 253 -0.35 -17.37 -0.38
C ARG A 253 -0.77 -15.91 -0.19
N ILE A 254 -0.35 -15.27 0.90
CA ILE A 254 -0.62 -13.86 1.20
C ILE A 254 0.07 -12.95 0.17
N LEU A 255 1.37 -13.14 -0.06
CA LEU A 255 2.14 -12.32 -1.02
C LEU A 255 1.76 -12.56 -2.49
N GLY A 256 0.94 -13.58 -2.78
CA GLY A 256 0.38 -13.84 -4.11
C GLY A 256 -1.07 -13.38 -4.27
N GLU A 257 -1.73 -12.89 -3.21
CA GLU A 257 -3.17 -12.57 -3.25
C GLU A 257 -3.43 -11.11 -3.60
N GLY A 258 -4.12 -10.87 -4.72
CA GLY A 258 -4.72 -9.57 -5.07
C GLY A 258 -3.85 -8.36 -4.73
N GLN A 259 -4.40 -7.45 -3.91
CA GLN A 259 -3.71 -6.24 -3.46
C GLN A 259 -2.52 -6.51 -2.50
N LEU A 260 -2.56 -7.63 -1.77
CA LEU A 260 -1.51 -8.03 -0.82
C LEU A 260 -0.22 -8.42 -1.51
N THR A 261 -0.23 -8.66 -2.83
CA THR A 261 0.99 -8.83 -3.61
C THR A 261 1.89 -7.59 -3.58
N LEU A 262 1.37 -6.41 -3.25
CA LEU A 262 2.20 -5.21 -3.08
C LEU A 262 2.98 -5.21 -1.76
N THR A 263 2.55 -6.02 -0.76
CA THR A 263 3.18 -6.13 0.56
C THR A 263 4.70 -6.29 0.47
N LYS A 264 5.44 -5.31 0.99
CA LYS A 264 6.91 -5.35 1.03
C LYS A 264 7.42 -6.22 2.17
N PHE A 265 6.83 -6.06 3.34
CA PHE A 265 7.25 -6.76 4.54
C PHE A 265 6.04 -7.42 5.20
N LEU A 266 6.13 -8.74 5.38
CA LEU A 266 5.07 -9.55 5.98
C LEU A 266 5.55 -10.12 7.31
N LEU A 267 4.85 -9.76 8.38
CA LEU A 267 5.04 -10.31 9.71
C LEU A 267 4.08 -11.49 9.91
N LEU A 268 4.60 -12.65 10.34
CA LEU A 268 3.78 -13.83 10.59
C LEU A 268 3.94 -14.32 12.02
N THR A 269 2.81 -14.65 12.65
CA THR A 269 2.75 -15.39 13.91
C THR A 269 1.67 -16.46 13.83
N ASP A 270 1.80 -17.51 14.64
CA ASP A 270 0.84 -18.61 14.78
C ASP A 270 -0.03 -18.47 16.03
N LYS A 271 0.30 -17.53 16.91
CA LYS A 271 -0.43 -17.29 18.16
C LYS A 271 -1.35 -16.08 17.98
N PRO A 272 -2.59 -16.11 18.49
CA PRO A 272 -3.50 -14.96 18.42
C PRO A 272 -2.86 -13.72 19.05
N GLN A 273 -2.87 -12.60 18.34
CA GLN A 273 -2.32 -11.31 18.76
C GLN A 273 -3.25 -10.20 18.25
N ASP A 274 -3.34 -9.09 18.97
CA ASP A 274 -3.95 -7.88 18.43
C ASP A 274 -3.00 -7.28 17.37
N LEU A 275 -3.35 -7.44 16.09
CA LEU A 275 -2.51 -6.97 14.99
C LEU A 275 -2.48 -5.43 14.89
N SER A 276 -3.43 -4.72 15.50
CA SER A 276 -3.47 -3.26 15.53
C SER A 276 -2.49 -2.67 16.55
N ASP A 277 -2.22 -3.38 17.66
CA ASP A 277 -1.15 -3.05 18.61
C ASP A 277 0.21 -3.56 18.12
N PHE A 278 0.81 -2.78 17.22
CA PHE A 278 2.08 -3.14 16.61
C PHE A 278 3.21 -3.37 17.63
N LYS A 279 3.26 -2.64 18.76
CA LYS A 279 4.39 -2.79 19.70
C LYS A 279 4.34 -4.18 20.34
N THR A 280 3.19 -4.55 20.89
CA THR A 280 3.00 -5.85 21.54
C THR A 280 3.18 -6.99 20.55
N LEU A 281 2.62 -6.89 19.34
CA LEU A 281 2.83 -7.86 18.28
C LEU A 281 4.32 -8.00 17.92
N PHE A 282 5.02 -6.88 17.75
CA PHE A 282 6.40 -6.91 17.31
C PHE A 282 7.32 -7.50 18.38
N GLU A 283 7.10 -7.20 19.66
CA GLU A 283 7.76 -7.87 20.78
C GLU A 283 7.48 -9.38 20.77
N HIS A 284 6.21 -9.78 20.62
CA HIS A 284 5.83 -11.20 20.53
C HIS A 284 6.58 -11.94 19.42
N ILE A 285 6.71 -11.31 18.26
CA ILE A 285 7.44 -11.87 17.12
C ILE A 285 8.94 -11.95 17.42
N LEU A 286 9.55 -10.88 17.93
CA LEU A 286 10.99 -10.82 18.20
C LEU A 286 11.43 -11.80 19.31
N GLU A 287 10.56 -12.15 20.25
CA GLU A 287 10.79 -13.21 21.26
C GLU A 287 10.95 -14.61 20.65
N ARG A 288 10.37 -14.84 19.46
CA ARG A 288 10.31 -16.15 18.77
C ARG A 288 11.18 -16.22 17.51
N PHE A 289 11.63 -15.06 17.05
CA PHE A 289 12.32 -14.89 15.77
C PHE A 289 13.76 -15.42 15.80
N ASP A 290 14.11 -16.44 15.02
CA ASP A 290 15.53 -16.74 14.73
C ASP A 290 15.90 -16.23 13.33
N PRO A 291 16.78 -15.22 13.18
CA PRO A 291 17.18 -14.69 11.87
C PRO A 291 17.66 -15.74 10.86
N LYS A 292 18.29 -16.84 11.31
CA LYS A 292 18.77 -17.92 10.42
C LYS A 292 17.62 -18.67 9.76
N ARG A 293 16.51 -18.73 10.47
CA ARG A 293 15.42 -19.66 10.24
C ARG A 293 14.16 -18.95 9.73
N ASP A 294 13.95 -17.72 10.18
CA ASP A 294 12.63 -17.07 10.18
C ASP A 294 12.60 -15.73 9.43
N LEU A 295 13.73 -15.27 8.87
CA LEU A 295 13.78 -14.12 7.96
C LEU A 295 14.08 -14.60 6.54
N HIS A 296 13.13 -14.37 5.64
CA HIS A 296 13.25 -14.71 4.22
C HIS A 296 13.18 -13.44 3.39
N ILE A 297 14.12 -13.26 2.46
CA ILE A 297 14.21 -12.09 1.60
C ILE A 297 14.16 -12.54 0.14
N PHE A 298 13.31 -11.89 -0.65
CA PHE A 298 13.13 -12.12 -2.07
C PHE A 298 13.59 -10.86 -2.81
N SER A 299 14.70 -10.93 -3.54
CA SER A 299 15.43 -9.74 -4.03
C SER A 299 14.94 -9.19 -5.37
N GLN A 300 14.19 -9.99 -6.14
CA GLN A 300 13.76 -9.64 -7.50
C GLN A 300 12.28 -9.96 -7.65
N THR A 301 11.43 -9.05 -7.18
CA THR A 301 9.97 -9.19 -7.27
C THR A 301 9.38 -8.04 -8.08
N ALA A 302 8.20 -8.29 -8.66
CA ALA A 302 7.31 -7.20 -9.05
C ALA A 302 6.91 -6.40 -7.79
N PHE A 303 6.70 -5.11 -7.96
CA PHE A 303 6.57 -4.21 -6.82
C PHE A 303 5.70 -3.00 -7.13
N ASP A 304 5.29 -2.27 -6.07
CA ASP A 304 4.45 -1.09 -6.20
C ASP A 304 5.12 -0.04 -7.09
N THR A 305 4.38 0.48 -8.07
CA THR A 305 4.83 1.55 -8.97
C THR A 305 5.25 2.80 -8.20
N LEU A 306 4.69 2.98 -6.99
CA LEU A 306 4.87 4.18 -6.15
C LEU A 306 5.95 4.01 -5.07
N ASP A 307 6.49 2.80 -4.87
CA ASP A 307 7.59 2.57 -3.93
C ASP A 307 8.95 2.60 -4.65
N TYR A 308 9.67 3.70 -4.45
CA TYR A 308 10.98 3.97 -5.03
C TYR A 308 12.15 3.54 -4.15
N ALA A 309 11.92 2.87 -3.01
CA ALA A 309 13.00 2.47 -2.10
C ALA A 309 13.98 1.48 -2.74
N SER A 310 13.58 0.79 -3.81
CA SER A 310 14.44 -0.07 -4.63
C SER A 310 15.30 0.70 -5.64
N GLY A 311 14.96 1.96 -5.93
CA GLY A 311 15.54 2.77 -7.00
C GLY A 311 15.10 2.39 -8.42
N LYS A 312 14.14 1.46 -8.57
CA LYS A 312 13.60 1.02 -9.87
C LYS A 312 12.08 0.93 -9.81
N ILE A 313 11.41 1.49 -10.82
CA ILE A 313 9.95 1.43 -10.96
C ILE A 313 9.51 -0.03 -11.16
N ASN A 314 8.45 -0.46 -10.50
CA ASN A 314 7.83 -1.79 -10.61
C ASN A 314 8.72 -2.98 -10.19
N HIS A 315 9.95 -2.73 -9.73
CA HIS A 315 10.90 -3.76 -9.30
C HIS A 315 11.33 -3.51 -7.87
N GLY A 316 11.35 -4.53 -7.05
CA GLY A 316 11.74 -4.39 -5.65
C GLY A 316 12.10 -5.70 -5.01
N SER A 317 12.03 -5.70 -3.68
CA SER A 317 12.30 -6.87 -2.86
C SER A 317 11.26 -6.99 -1.77
N LYS A 318 10.94 -8.22 -1.40
CA LYS A 318 10.01 -8.52 -0.31
C LYS A 318 10.72 -9.25 0.81
N ALA A 319 10.15 -9.22 2.00
CA ALA A 319 10.59 -10.06 3.10
C ALA A 319 9.42 -10.62 3.92
N ILE A 320 9.63 -11.81 4.45
CA ILE A 320 8.79 -12.45 5.46
C ILE A 320 9.62 -12.58 6.73
N LEU A 321 9.11 -12.08 7.85
CA LEU A 321 9.68 -12.26 9.17
C LEU A 321 8.67 -13.02 10.02
N MET A 322 9.08 -14.19 10.51
CA MET A 322 8.22 -15.08 11.28
C MET A 322 8.62 -15.08 12.76
N GLY A 323 7.62 -15.07 13.63
CA GLY A 323 7.77 -15.29 15.05
C GLY A 323 6.79 -16.37 15.50
N THR A 324 7.00 -17.59 15.01
CA THR A 324 6.11 -18.73 15.27
C THR A 324 6.65 -19.69 16.34
N GLY A 325 5.74 -20.38 17.02
CA GLY A 325 6.08 -21.39 18.01
C GLY A 325 6.47 -20.84 19.38
N GLU A 326 7.42 -21.50 20.03
CA GLU A 326 7.83 -21.18 21.40
C GLU A 326 8.87 -20.05 21.45
N THR A 327 8.84 -19.30 22.55
CA THR A 327 9.80 -18.23 22.83
C THR A 327 11.22 -18.78 22.86
N VAL A 328 12.15 -18.11 22.16
CA VAL A 328 13.56 -18.53 22.05
C VAL A 328 14.51 -17.58 22.78
N ARG A 329 14.02 -16.42 23.25
CA ARG A 329 14.81 -15.44 23.99
C ARG A 329 13.95 -14.51 24.86
N GLU A 330 14.58 -13.89 25.85
CA GLU A 330 14.05 -12.69 26.50
C GLU A 330 14.54 -11.44 25.75
N LEU A 331 13.68 -10.42 25.67
CA LEU A 331 14.00 -9.19 24.95
C LEU A 331 14.58 -8.10 25.86
N PRO A 332 15.65 -7.40 25.43
CA PRO A 332 16.18 -6.25 26.15
C PRO A 332 15.17 -5.10 26.15
N HIS A 333 15.13 -4.35 27.26
CA HIS A 333 14.20 -3.23 27.48
C HIS A 333 14.91 -1.87 27.59
N GLU A 334 16.22 -1.86 27.79
CA GLU A 334 17.03 -0.64 27.93
C GLU A 334 18.41 -0.87 27.31
N PHE A 335 18.96 0.16 26.66
CA PHE A 335 20.33 0.15 26.16
C PHE A 335 21.26 0.86 27.14
N ARG A 336 22.24 0.14 27.69
CA ARG A 336 23.27 0.68 28.62
C ARG A 336 24.70 0.57 28.10
N GLY A 337 24.87 0.20 26.83
CA GLY A 337 26.18 0.00 26.21
C GLY A 337 26.86 1.31 25.80
N THR A 338 28.15 1.23 25.45
CA THR A 338 28.85 2.34 24.80
C THR A 338 28.47 2.38 23.33
N LEU A 339 28.12 3.56 22.82
CA LEU A 339 27.76 3.73 21.40
C LEU A 339 28.98 3.52 20.50
N LEU A 340 28.77 2.85 19.37
CA LEU A 340 29.76 2.70 18.31
C LEU A 340 30.14 4.07 17.73
N GLN A 341 31.41 4.27 17.37
CA GLN A 341 31.84 5.50 16.71
C GLN A 341 31.01 5.78 15.44
N GLY A 342 30.44 6.98 15.34
CA GLY A 342 29.52 7.38 14.27
C GLY A 342 28.04 7.26 14.64
N ILE A 343 27.73 6.67 15.81
CA ILE A 343 26.39 6.68 16.42
C ILE A 343 26.37 7.73 17.54
N THR A 344 25.36 8.57 17.53
CA THR A 344 25.22 9.71 18.46
C THR A 344 24.16 9.47 19.53
N HIS A 345 23.10 8.71 19.20
CA HIS A 345 21.98 8.43 20.10
C HIS A 345 21.44 7.02 19.85
N ALA A 346 20.85 6.43 20.89
CA ALA A 346 20.09 5.20 20.80
C ALA A 346 18.81 5.35 21.65
N GLU A 347 17.67 4.95 21.11
CA GLU A 347 16.36 5.01 21.76
C GLU A 347 15.63 3.68 21.55
N VAL A 348 15.05 3.14 22.61
CA VAL A 348 14.27 1.89 22.54
C VAL A 348 12.89 2.21 21.97
N TYR A 349 12.50 1.54 20.88
CA TYR A 349 11.14 1.65 20.35
C TYR A 349 10.16 0.77 21.13
N CYS A 350 10.51 -0.50 21.24
CA CYS A 350 9.84 -1.54 22.02
C CYS A 350 10.93 -2.53 22.47
N ARG A 351 10.59 -3.49 23.33
CA ARG A 351 11.56 -4.51 23.76
C ARG A 351 12.11 -5.22 22.52
N GLY A 352 13.43 -5.44 22.49
CA GLY A 352 14.11 -6.09 21.38
C GLY A 352 14.28 -5.27 20.09
N CYS A 353 13.76 -4.04 20.02
CA CYS A 353 13.92 -3.13 18.89
C CYS A 353 14.56 -1.81 19.31
N LEU A 354 15.82 -1.60 18.89
CA LEU A 354 16.57 -0.37 19.16
C LEU A 354 16.61 0.51 17.92
N VAL A 355 16.35 1.82 18.08
CA VAL A 355 16.60 2.80 17.03
C VAL A 355 17.89 3.55 17.35
N VAL A 356 18.85 3.52 16.42
CA VAL A 356 20.13 4.22 16.57
C VAL A 356 20.24 5.34 15.55
N GLN A 357 20.79 6.47 15.98
CA GLN A 357 21.03 7.62 15.12
C GLN A 357 22.51 7.74 14.79
N GLY A 358 22.83 7.74 13.51
CA GLY A 358 24.19 7.87 13.02
C GLY A 358 24.33 8.83 11.85
N ASN A 359 25.51 8.80 11.25
CA ASN A 359 25.78 9.55 10.02
C ASN A 359 24.80 9.13 8.91
N GLY A 360 24.33 10.10 8.13
CA GLY A 360 23.42 9.83 7.01
C GLY A 360 24.07 8.92 5.96
N TYR A 361 23.26 8.12 5.27
CA TYR A 361 23.71 7.08 4.33
C TYR A 361 24.79 7.54 3.33
N GLU A 362 24.66 8.74 2.76
CA GLU A 362 25.62 9.24 1.76
C GLU A 362 26.98 9.63 2.38
N ALA A 363 26.99 10.04 3.64
CA ALA A 363 28.22 10.33 4.37
C ALA A 363 28.95 9.05 4.78
N GLU A 364 28.20 7.98 5.09
CA GLU A 364 28.78 6.73 5.57
C GLU A 364 27.97 5.49 5.14
N LYS A 365 28.20 5.02 3.92
CA LYS A 365 27.46 3.88 3.32
C LYS A 365 27.67 2.55 4.04
N ASP A 366 28.78 2.40 4.76
CA ASP A 366 29.14 1.15 5.44
C ASP A 366 28.68 1.09 6.90
N LEU A 367 28.07 2.15 7.43
CA LEU A 367 27.69 2.24 8.84
C LEU A 367 26.80 1.07 9.31
N ALA A 368 25.83 0.65 8.49
CA ALA A 368 24.99 -0.50 8.84
C ALA A 368 25.75 -1.83 8.89
N ASN A 369 26.74 -2.04 8.02
CA ASN A 369 27.58 -3.23 8.09
C ASN A 369 28.43 -3.19 9.35
N ARG A 370 29.02 -2.02 9.68
CA ARG A 370 29.78 -1.83 10.91
C ARG A 370 28.95 -2.12 12.16
N ILE A 371 27.72 -1.60 12.23
CA ILE A 371 26.78 -1.90 13.32
C ILE A 371 26.56 -3.41 13.41
N ALA A 372 26.23 -4.06 12.30
CA ALA A 372 25.93 -5.48 12.24
C ALA A 372 27.11 -6.36 12.67
N THR A 373 28.35 -5.96 12.40
CA THR A 373 29.56 -6.73 12.76
C THR A 373 30.23 -6.29 14.05
N SER A 374 29.73 -5.25 14.73
CA SER A 374 30.40 -4.62 15.87
C SER A 374 30.39 -5.47 17.15
N GLY A 375 29.40 -6.34 17.33
CA GLY A 375 29.14 -7.02 18.60
C GLY A 375 28.47 -6.15 19.67
N VAL A 376 28.41 -4.82 19.49
CA VAL A 376 27.89 -3.85 20.48
C VAL A 376 26.39 -4.03 20.71
N PHE A 377 25.67 -4.50 19.70
CA PHE A 377 24.22 -4.61 19.71
C PHE A 377 23.73 -6.07 19.64
N ASP A 378 24.60 -7.06 19.89
CA ASP A 378 24.29 -8.49 19.71
C ASP A 378 23.09 -8.98 20.55
N ASP A 379 22.79 -8.31 21.66
CA ASP A 379 21.63 -8.60 22.53
C ASP A 379 20.29 -8.10 21.94
N TRP A 380 20.33 -7.27 20.89
CA TRP A 380 19.15 -6.69 20.25
C TRP A 380 18.81 -7.45 18.98
N PRO A 381 17.68 -8.18 18.92
CA PRO A 381 17.26 -8.89 17.70
C PRO A 381 17.11 -7.97 16.48
N LEU A 382 16.72 -6.72 16.71
CA LEU A 382 16.55 -5.73 15.67
C LEU A 382 17.16 -4.38 16.08
N VAL A 383 17.94 -3.81 15.16
CA VAL A 383 18.46 -2.44 15.25
C VAL A 383 18.04 -1.68 14.00
N VAL A 384 17.39 -0.54 14.17
CA VAL A 384 16.99 0.36 13.08
C VAL A 384 17.95 1.54 13.05
N LEU A 385 18.70 1.70 11.95
CA LEU A 385 19.53 2.88 11.71
C LEU A 385 18.66 3.97 11.07
N HIS A 386 18.50 5.10 11.76
CA HIS A 386 17.69 6.24 11.30
C HIS A 386 18.44 7.58 11.48
N ASP A 387 18.06 8.62 10.73
CA ASP A 387 18.66 9.97 10.83
C ASP A 387 18.28 10.71 12.14
N ASP A 388 17.25 10.24 12.86
CA ASP A 388 16.69 10.85 14.08
C ASP A 388 16.02 9.75 14.94
N THR A 389 16.48 9.55 16.18
CA THR A 389 15.89 8.54 17.08
C THR A 389 14.49 8.90 17.60
N LYS A 390 14.05 10.17 17.50
CA LYS A 390 12.72 10.60 17.98
C LYS A 390 11.58 9.83 17.31
N VAL A 391 11.82 9.23 16.14
CA VAL A 391 10.84 8.35 15.48
C VAL A 391 10.41 7.19 16.35
N ALA A 392 11.25 6.72 17.29
CA ALA A 392 10.92 5.64 18.22
C ALA A 392 9.84 6.02 19.25
N LYS A 393 9.54 7.31 19.44
CA LYS A 393 8.60 7.79 20.46
C LYS A 393 7.12 7.60 20.08
N SER A 394 6.84 7.31 18.81
CA SER A 394 5.48 7.18 18.28
C SER A 394 5.42 5.99 17.32
N THR A 395 4.46 5.09 17.54
CA THR A 395 4.20 3.96 16.62
C THR A 395 3.95 4.45 15.20
N ASP A 396 3.11 5.47 15.02
CA ASP A 396 2.80 6.00 13.69
C ASP A 396 4.05 6.53 12.98
N THR A 397 4.88 7.28 13.70
CA THR A 397 6.12 7.84 13.12
C THR A 397 7.15 6.75 12.85
N PHE A 398 7.31 5.81 13.77
CA PHE A 398 8.20 4.67 13.63
C PHE A 398 7.80 3.82 12.42
N LEU A 399 6.52 3.49 12.28
CA LEU A 399 6.02 2.67 11.19
C LEU A 399 6.25 3.35 9.84
N TRP A 400 5.82 4.61 9.72
CA TRP A 400 6.01 5.38 8.50
C TRP A 400 7.50 5.51 8.14
N ALA A 401 8.34 5.95 9.07
CA ALA A 401 9.75 6.22 8.80
C ALA A 401 10.55 4.94 8.50
N THR A 402 10.21 3.83 9.16
CA THR A 402 10.94 2.57 9.01
C THR A 402 10.47 1.84 7.76
N TRP A 403 9.18 1.55 7.63
CA TRP A 403 8.73 0.57 6.63
C TRP A 403 8.49 1.17 5.25
N THR A 404 8.38 2.49 5.10
CA THR A 404 8.24 3.12 3.77
C THR A 404 9.57 3.37 3.06
N ARG A 405 10.70 3.41 3.78
CA ARG A 405 11.96 3.99 3.27
C ARG A 405 13.02 3.01 2.78
N PHE A 406 12.87 1.70 2.97
CA PHE A 406 13.87 0.74 2.52
C PHE A 406 13.27 -0.38 1.68
N ALA A 407 14.13 -0.98 0.87
CA ALA A 407 13.88 -2.24 0.19
C ALA A 407 14.60 -3.36 0.98
N PRO A 408 13.92 -4.45 1.38
CA PRO A 408 14.50 -5.53 2.17
C PRO A 408 15.86 -6.05 1.71
N ALA A 409 16.07 -6.26 0.41
CA ALA A 409 17.30 -6.85 -0.11
C ALA A 409 18.53 -5.92 0.01
N SER A 410 18.34 -4.61 -0.05
CA SER A 410 19.43 -3.61 0.05
C SER A 410 19.56 -3.02 1.45
N GLY A 411 18.45 -2.91 2.19
CA GLY A 411 18.35 -2.28 3.49
C GLY A 411 18.68 -3.20 4.67
N LEU A 412 18.45 -4.52 4.56
CA LEU A 412 18.73 -5.43 5.67
C LEU A 412 20.19 -5.90 5.69
N ARG A 413 20.87 -5.67 6.81
CA ARG A 413 22.19 -6.24 7.13
C ARG A 413 22.07 -7.22 8.29
N MET A 414 22.89 -8.25 8.27
CA MET A 414 23.01 -9.21 9.37
C MET A 414 24.47 -9.30 9.79
N SER A 415 24.70 -9.67 11.04
CA SER A 415 26.05 -9.94 11.55
C SER A 415 26.76 -11.00 10.71
N SER A 416 28.07 -10.80 10.46
CA SER A 416 28.90 -11.68 9.63
C SER A 416 29.11 -13.09 10.21
N ARG A 417 28.64 -13.34 11.44
CA ARG A 417 28.56 -14.68 12.05
C ARG A 417 27.45 -15.56 11.42
N PHE A 418 26.73 -15.05 10.43
CA PHE A 418 25.57 -15.68 9.81
C PHE A 418 25.74 -15.78 8.29
N SER A 419 25.69 -17.00 7.74
CA SER A 419 25.64 -17.23 6.28
C SER A 419 24.19 -17.28 5.80
N PHE A 420 23.90 -16.61 4.68
CA PHE A 420 22.61 -16.68 3.98
C PHE A 420 22.36 -18.08 3.42
N ASN A 421 21.12 -18.56 3.53
CA ASN A 421 20.67 -19.70 2.71
C ASN A 421 20.17 -19.28 1.32
N ASN A 422 20.00 -17.98 1.03
CA ASN A 422 19.36 -17.56 -0.23
C ASN A 422 19.63 -16.11 -0.70
N ARG A 423 20.88 -15.62 -0.63
CA ARG A 423 21.25 -14.40 -1.38
C ARG A 423 21.55 -14.77 -2.83
N SER A 424 20.59 -14.56 -3.72
CA SER A 424 20.87 -14.43 -5.16
C SER A 424 21.40 -13.03 -5.46
N THR A 425 22.65 -12.75 -5.04
CA THR A 425 23.43 -11.64 -5.60
C THR A 425 24.07 -12.10 -6.91
N PRO A 426 24.05 -11.30 -7.99
CA PRO A 426 24.68 -11.66 -9.25
C PRO A 426 26.19 -11.47 -9.13
N SER A 427 26.88 -12.44 -8.54
CA SER A 427 28.32 -12.58 -8.70
C SER A 427 28.65 -14.07 -8.68
N THR A 428 28.87 -14.59 -9.89
CA THR A 428 29.49 -15.89 -10.16
C THR A 428 28.85 -17.10 -9.48
N THR A 429 27.73 -17.55 -10.05
CA THR A 429 27.32 -18.95 -9.94
C THR A 429 27.15 -19.51 -11.34
N ARG A 430 28.17 -20.24 -11.81
CA ARG A 430 27.96 -21.32 -12.79
C ARG A 430 27.09 -22.36 -12.09
N SER A 431 25.79 -22.18 -12.16
CA SER A 431 24.82 -23.15 -11.63
C SER A 431 24.58 -24.21 -12.69
N LEU A 432 24.94 -25.44 -12.34
CA LEU A 432 24.39 -26.64 -12.92
C LEU A 432 22.86 -26.59 -12.90
N PHE A 433 22.25 -26.46 -14.07
CA PHE A 433 21.03 -27.14 -14.48
C PHE A 433 21.13 -27.32 -16.00
N ALA A 434 21.88 -28.37 -16.41
CA ALA A 434 21.83 -28.84 -17.77
C ALA A 434 20.49 -29.55 -17.97
N ILE A 435 19.62 -28.91 -18.75
CA ILE A 435 18.48 -29.55 -19.38
C ILE A 435 19.01 -30.72 -20.21
N ASN A 436 18.28 -31.83 -20.14
CA ASN A 436 18.50 -33.13 -20.74
C ASN A 436 19.00 -33.08 -22.22
N GLU A 437 20.32 -33.17 -22.43
CA GLU A 437 20.90 -33.73 -23.67
C GLU A 437 21.43 -35.14 -23.36
N ARG A 438 20.55 -36.14 -23.47
CA ARG A 438 20.97 -37.54 -23.58
C ARG A 438 21.15 -37.88 -25.07
N GLN A 439 22.27 -38.55 -25.35
CA GLN A 439 22.63 -39.32 -26.55
C GLN A 439 23.39 -38.61 -27.69
N ALA A 440 24.68 -38.35 -27.44
CA ALA A 440 25.75 -38.88 -28.30
C ALA A 440 27.04 -39.14 -27.47
N GLY A 441 27.44 -40.42 -27.37
CA GLY A 441 28.84 -40.86 -27.42
C GLY A 441 29.81 -40.66 -26.24
N CYS A 442 29.84 -41.65 -25.33
CA CYS A 442 31.00 -42.39 -24.81
C CYS A 442 32.26 -41.74 -24.16
N LEU A 443 32.56 -42.27 -22.94
CA LEU A 443 33.86 -42.58 -22.25
C LEU A 443 34.53 -41.49 -21.35
N PRO A 444 35.26 -41.88 -20.27
CA PRO A 444 34.79 -42.56 -19.04
C PRO A 444 35.17 -41.81 -17.74
N LEU A 445 34.54 -42.21 -16.63
CA LEU A 445 34.72 -41.74 -15.25
C LEU A 445 36.13 -41.94 -14.68
N GLN A 446 36.60 -40.97 -13.87
CA GLN A 446 37.37 -41.25 -12.65
C GLN A 446 36.88 -40.42 -11.47
N SER A 447 36.87 -41.10 -10.33
CA SER A 447 36.37 -40.75 -9.00
C SER A 447 37.10 -39.59 -8.33
N ASN A 448 36.41 -38.88 -7.43
CA ASN A 448 36.75 -38.83 -6.00
C ASN A 448 35.69 -38.04 -5.22
N GLY A 449 35.12 -38.67 -4.19
CA GLY A 449 33.99 -38.16 -3.42
C GLY A 449 34.37 -37.26 -2.24
N TYR A 450 33.35 -36.66 -1.62
CA TYR A 450 33.41 -36.00 -0.32
C TYR A 450 32.02 -36.16 0.35
N PHE A 451 31.90 -37.00 1.39
CA PHE A 451 31.98 -36.68 2.83
C PHE A 451 30.93 -35.67 3.35
N PHE A 452 29.84 -36.19 3.95
CA PHE A 452 29.28 -35.67 5.21
C PHE A 452 30.25 -36.10 6.35
N PRO A 453 30.37 -35.46 7.55
CA PRO A 453 29.36 -34.70 8.30
C PRO A 453 29.89 -33.49 9.13
N LYS A 454 29.00 -32.74 9.81
CA LYS A 454 29.00 -32.59 11.29
C LYS A 454 27.87 -31.67 11.78
N HIS A 455 27.13 -32.18 12.76
CA HIS A 455 26.37 -31.40 13.73
C HIS A 455 27.21 -30.24 14.27
N TYR A 456 26.64 -29.04 14.28
CA TYR A 456 27.05 -27.96 15.17
C TYR A 456 25.94 -27.74 16.20
N SER A 457 26.10 -28.36 17.36
CA SER A 457 25.57 -27.87 18.63
C SER A 457 26.43 -26.68 19.04
N GLY A 458 25.91 -25.47 18.88
CA GLY A 458 26.52 -24.24 19.36
C GLY A 458 25.41 -23.28 19.73
N ASP A 459 25.10 -23.21 21.02
CA ASP A 459 24.23 -22.18 21.61
C ASP A 459 24.84 -20.81 21.33
N SER A 460 24.30 -20.12 20.34
CA SER A 460 24.47 -18.68 20.13
C SER A 460 23.18 -18.14 19.54
N THR A 461 22.27 -17.74 20.42
CA THR A 461 20.90 -17.27 20.13
C THR A 461 20.81 -15.79 19.70
N GLY A 462 21.94 -15.11 19.51
CA GLY A 462 22.01 -13.68 19.18
C GLY A 462 22.41 -13.43 17.73
N GLY A 463 21.46 -12.99 16.91
CA GLY A 463 21.72 -12.41 15.59
C GLY A 463 20.97 -11.08 15.47
N VAL A 464 21.68 -10.02 15.07
CA VAL A 464 21.11 -8.69 14.87
C VAL A 464 20.72 -8.52 13.42
N VAL A 465 19.47 -8.12 13.18
CA VAL A 465 19.04 -7.57 11.90
C VAL A 465 19.16 -6.06 11.98
N VAL A 466 19.99 -5.48 11.13
CA VAL A 466 20.11 -4.03 10.98
C VAL A 466 19.25 -3.58 9.81
N VAL A 467 18.21 -2.80 10.09
CA VAL A 467 17.42 -2.13 9.07
C VAL A 467 18.10 -0.80 8.75
N MET A 468 18.67 -0.71 7.55
CA MET A 468 19.22 0.52 7.01
C MET A 468 18.18 1.19 6.12
N LEU A 469 17.90 2.45 6.45
CA LEU A 469 16.98 3.29 5.69
C LEU A 469 17.83 4.20 4.79
N PRO A 470 17.88 3.98 3.47
CA PRO A 470 18.51 4.93 2.58
C PRO A 470 17.80 6.29 2.68
N ARG A 471 18.57 7.39 2.56
CA ARG A 471 17.95 8.68 2.22
C ARG A 471 17.38 8.55 0.82
N LEU A 472 16.05 8.58 0.70
CA LEU A 472 15.41 8.71 -0.60
C LEU A 472 15.90 10.01 -1.26
N ARG A 473 16.55 9.90 -2.43
CA ARG A 473 16.73 11.03 -3.37
C ARG A 473 15.40 11.31 -4.09
N ILE A 474 14.34 11.45 -3.31
CA ILE A 474 13.06 11.99 -3.77
C ILE A 474 13.02 13.36 -3.14
N LEU A 475 12.72 14.39 -3.94
CA LEU A 475 12.64 15.80 -3.55
C LEU A 475 12.24 15.91 -2.08
N HIS A 476 13.24 16.11 -1.22
CA HIS A 476 13.09 16.03 0.22
C HIS A 476 12.50 17.35 0.74
N ARG A 477 11.43 17.81 0.11
CA ARG A 477 10.50 18.77 0.70
C ARG A 477 9.44 17.93 1.37
N ALA A 478 9.70 17.60 2.64
CA ALA A 478 8.67 17.01 3.49
C ALA A 478 7.40 17.86 3.33
N LEU A 479 6.28 17.20 3.03
CA LEU A 479 4.95 17.80 2.97
C LEU A 479 4.55 18.24 4.39
N SER A 480 5.14 19.34 4.85
CA SER A 480 4.88 19.96 6.15
C SER A 480 4.60 21.44 5.94
N ALA A 481 3.52 21.71 5.22
CA ALA A 481 2.78 22.98 5.29
C ALA A 481 1.59 22.90 4.33
N CYS A 482 0.38 22.60 4.84
CA CYS A 482 -0.81 23.44 4.62
C CYS A 482 -2.01 22.86 5.36
N CYS A 483 -2.34 23.43 6.52
CA CYS A 483 -3.69 23.30 7.10
C CYS A 483 -4.24 24.69 7.46
N LYS A 484 -3.83 25.74 6.71
CA LYS A 484 -4.20 27.13 7.01
C LYS A 484 -4.77 27.94 5.84
N SER A 485 -5.03 27.34 4.68
CA SER A 485 -5.66 28.09 3.58
C SER A 485 -6.68 27.28 2.79
N ALA A 486 -7.69 26.75 3.50
CA ALA A 486 -8.97 26.36 2.90
C ALA A 486 -10.12 27.12 3.60
N ALA A 487 -9.96 28.43 3.80
CA ALA A 487 -11.08 29.32 4.04
C ALA A 487 -11.55 29.86 2.68
N VAL A 488 -12.23 29.00 1.92
CA VAL A 488 -13.03 29.46 0.79
C VAL A 488 -14.10 30.40 1.38
N LYS A 489 -14.02 31.68 1.03
CA LYS A 489 -15.04 32.68 1.35
C LYS A 489 -16.35 32.26 0.69
N CYS A 490 -17.18 31.50 1.39
CA CYS A 490 -18.61 31.41 1.11
C CYS A 490 -19.23 32.79 1.39
N ARG A 491 -19.28 33.64 0.36
CA ARG A 491 -20.07 34.87 0.35
C ARG A 491 -21.55 34.48 0.21
N TRP A 492 -22.23 34.34 1.34
CA TRP A 492 -23.68 34.43 1.40
C TRP A 492 -24.08 35.90 1.43
N MET A 493 -24.78 36.37 0.40
CA MET A 493 -25.59 37.59 0.47
C MET A 493 -26.96 37.20 1.08
N GLY A 494 -27.36 37.89 2.16
CA GLY A 494 -28.60 37.66 2.93
C GLY A 494 -29.87 38.27 2.29
N PRO A 495 -30.89 38.74 3.05
CA PRO A 495 -31.07 38.75 4.52
C PRO A 495 -32.49 38.34 5.04
N GLY A 496 -32.62 38.19 6.37
CA GLY A 496 -33.89 38.10 7.13
C GLY A 496 -34.24 36.67 7.54
N ILE A 497 -34.46 36.29 8.81
CA ILE A 497 -35.39 36.88 9.78
C ILE A 497 -34.94 36.55 11.23
N GLN A 498 -35.12 37.58 12.07
CA GLN A 498 -35.20 37.71 13.53
C GLN A 498 -34.85 36.56 14.50
N ARG A 499 -34.02 36.97 15.47
CA ARG A 499 -33.79 36.40 16.81
C ARG A 499 -35.09 36.15 17.58
N LEU A 500 -35.17 35.04 18.30
CA LEU A 500 -35.73 35.01 19.66
C LEU A 500 -34.89 34.11 20.57
N SER A 501 -34.53 34.69 21.71
CA SER A 501 -33.81 34.17 22.87
C SER A 501 -34.67 33.25 23.73
N GLY A 502 -34.06 32.31 24.46
CA GLY A 502 -34.74 31.61 25.55
C GLY A 502 -33.94 30.48 26.18
N SER A 503 -33.15 30.80 27.18
CA SER A 503 -32.54 29.89 28.16
C SER A 503 -33.59 29.15 29.01
N SER A 504 -33.34 27.88 29.35
CA SER A 504 -33.27 27.34 30.73
C SER A 504 -33.82 25.91 30.90
N HIS A 505 -32.92 25.02 31.33
CA HIS A 505 -33.01 24.10 32.48
C HIS A 505 -34.11 23.02 32.63
N PHE A 506 -33.58 21.79 32.78
CA PHE A 506 -33.88 20.75 33.78
C PHE A 506 -35.07 19.77 33.65
N ARG A 507 -34.71 18.52 34.01
CA ARG A 507 -35.47 17.41 34.64
C ARG A 507 -36.27 16.45 33.77
N HIS A 508 -35.69 15.26 33.62
CA HIS A 508 -36.39 13.97 33.66
C HIS A 508 -37.12 13.77 35.02
N PRO A 509 -38.23 13.00 35.06
CA PRO A 509 -38.12 11.61 35.51
C PRO A 509 -39.09 10.58 34.87
N ARG A 510 -38.56 9.34 34.77
CA ARG A 510 -39.13 7.99 35.00
C ARG A 510 -40.61 7.64 34.70
N ARG A 511 -40.73 6.53 33.94
CA ARG A 511 -41.59 5.33 34.09
C ARG A 511 -43.11 5.49 34.15
N LEU A 512 -43.83 4.84 33.23
CA LEU A 512 -44.71 3.70 33.54
C LEU A 512 -45.22 2.98 32.27
N ALA A 513 -45.67 1.76 32.50
CA ALA A 513 -45.81 0.65 31.56
C ALA A 513 -47.18 0.58 30.84
N ARG A 514 -47.22 -0.35 29.86
CA ARG A 514 -48.36 -1.19 29.42
C ARG A 514 -49.46 -0.54 28.57
N ARG A 515 -49.58 -1.02 27.32
CA ARG A 515 -50.53 -2.06 26.83
C ARG A 515 -51.05 -1.75 25.41
N ARG A 516 -50.73 -2.69 24.50
CA ARG A 516 -51.62 -3.39 23.54
C ARG A 516 -52.45 -2.63 22.49
N ARG A 517 -52.33 -3.18 21.26
CA ARG A 517 -53.33 -3.33 20.17
C ARG A 517 -53.67 -2.04 19.43
N ARG A 518 -54.00 -2.01 18.13
CA ARG A 518 -53.93 -2.85 16.92
C ARG A 518 -54.55 -1.92 15.86
N GLU A 519 -54.19 -2.11 14.59
CA GLU A 519 -54.95 -1.69 13.39
C GLU A 519 -55.08 -0.16 13.14
N HIS A 520 -54.27 0.39 12.23
CA HIS A 520 -54.64 0.53 10.82
C HIS A 520 -53.40 0.71 9.94
#